data_AF-A0A4R0EAU3-F1
#
_entry.id   AF-A0A4R0EAU3-F1
#
_cell.length_a   1.000
_cell.length_b   1.000
_cell.length_c   1.000
_cell.angle_alpha   90.00
_cell.angle_beta   90.00
_cell.angle_gamma   90.00
#
_symmetry.space_group_name_H-M   'P 1'
#
loop_
_entity.id
_entity.type
_entity.pdbx_description
1 polymer ?
#
loop_
_entity_poly.entity_id
_entity_poly.type
_entity_poly.pdbx_seq_one_letter_code
_entity_poly.pdbx_strand_id
1 'polypeptide(L)'
;MDKYLVVAVVIIICIVMVIYTQRGESSSKRLFKDIVQKEFIQYKVIERNQTILICEMNPRNEPEELVLIRIDPNQKKNMRSFGRRVTFTYPKQPSIADMRKDFAPYL
;
A
#
# COMPACT_ATOMS: atom_id res chain seq x y z
N MET A 1 41.03 -25.01 -14.49
CA MET A 1 40.36 -23.68 -14.37
C MET A 1 38.87 -23.83 -14.08
N ASP A 2 38.37 -25.07 -14.07
CA ASP A 2 36.96 -25.46 -14.02
C ASP A 2 36.30 -25.14 -12.67
N LYS A 3 37.05 -25.22 -11.57
CA LYS A 3 36.53 -24.92 -10.22
C LYS A 3 36.01 -23.48 -10.10
N TYR A 4 36.67 -22.52 -10.76
CA TYR A 4 36.30 -21.11 -10.69
C TYR A 4 35.12 -20.78 -11.60
N LEU A 5 34.98 -21.51 -12.71
CA LEU A 5 33.80 -21.43 -13.59
C LEU A 5 32.53 -21.90 -12.87
N VAL A 6 32.61 -23.03 -12.15
CA VAL A 6 31.46 -23.53 -11.38
C VAL A 6 31.04 -22.51 -10.31
N VAL A 7 32.01 -21.94 -9.58
CA VAL A 7 31.73 -20.91 -8.56
C VAL A 7 31.09 -19.66 -9.18
N ALA A 8 31.59 -19.20 -10.34
CA ALA A 8 31.01 -18.04 -11.03
C ALA A 8 29.55 -18.28 -11.46
N VAL A 9 29.23 -19.48 -11.97
CA VAL A 9 27.86 -19.84 -12.36
C VAL A 9 26.92 -19.84 -11.15
N VAL A 10 27.35 -20.39 -10.01
CA VAL A 10 26.54 -20.42 -8.78
C VAL A 10 26.24 -19.00 -8.28
N ILE A 11 27.23 -18.09 -8.33
CA ILE A 11 27.04 -16.68 -7.94
C ILE A 11 26.01 -15.99 -8.83
N ILE A 12 26.08 -16.20 -10.16
CA ILE A 12 25.12 -15.63 -11.11
C ILE A 12 23.70 -16.14 -10.80
N ILE A 13 23.54 -17.44 -10.54
CA ILE A 13 22.23 -18.03 -10.20
C ILE A 13 21.67 -17.42 -8.91
N CYS A 14 22.49 -17.26 -7.87
CA CYS A 14 22.07 -16.61 -6.62
C CYS A 14 21.63 -15.16 -6.84
N ILE A 15 22.37 -14.37 -7.64
CA ILE A 15 22.01 -12.99 -7.97
C ILE A 15 20.69 -12.95 -8.74
N VAL A 16 20.52 -13.83 -9.73
CA VAL A 16 19.27 -13.94 -10.50
C VAL A 16 18.09 -14.32 -9.60
N MET A 17 18.26 -15.27 -8.67
CA MET A 17 17.23 -15.63 -7.69
C MET A 17 16.84 -14.45 -6.80
N VAL A 18 17.82 -13.68 -6.31
CA VAL A 18 17.58 -12.51 -5.46
C VAL A 18 16.85 -11.41 -6.25
N ILE A 19 17.23 -11.16 -7.51
CA ILE A 19 16.52 -10.21 -8.38
C ILE A 19 15.10 -10.71 -8.65
N TYR A 20 14.91 -11.99 -8.97
CA TYR A 20 13.59 -12.57 -9.26
C TYR A 20 12.66 -12.50 -8.05
N THR A 21 13.18 -12.78 -6.85
CA THR A 21 12.42 -12.73 -5.59
C THR A 21 12.01 -11.29 -5.25
N GLN A 22 12.90 -10.32 -5.47
CA GLN A 22 12.58 -8.90 -5.19
C GLN A 22 11.66 -8.27 -6.26
N ARG A 23 11.62 -8.81 -7.48
CA ARG A 23 10.84 -8.25 -8.59
C ARG A 23 9.35 -8.63 -8.57
N GLY A 24 8.93 -9.48 -7.63
CA GLY A 24 7.53 -9.93 -7.48
C GLY A 24 6.54 -8.90 -6.93
N GLU A 25 7.00 -7.73 -6.48
CA GLU A 25 6.15 -6.75 -5.76
C GLU A 25 5.91 -5.41 -6.47
N SER A 26 6.33 -5.27 -7.74
CA SER A 26 6.16 -4.00 -8.49
C SER A 26 5.41 -4.16 -9.82
N SER A 27 4.46 -5.09 -9.88
CA SER A 27 3.64 -5.29 -11.07
C SER A 27 2.48 -4.29 -11.12
N SER A 28 2.68 -3.20 -11.87
CA SER A 28 1.84 -2.68 -12.99
C SER A 28 0.30 -2.69 -12.95
N LYS A 29 -0.38 -3.08 -11.86
CA LYS A 29 -1.78 -2.74 -11.60
C LYS A 29 -1.82 -1.22 -11.35
N ARG A 30 -2.87 -0.52 -11.80
CA ARG A 30 -3.14 0.86 -11.34
C ARG A 30 -2.87 0.89 -9.84
N LEU A 31 -1.91 1.70 -9.40
CA LEU A 31 -1.51 1.73 -8.00
C LEU A 31 -2.79 1.96 -7.20
N PHE A 32 -3.03 1.15 -6.16
CA PHE A 32 -4.26 1.25 -5.38
C PHE A 32 -4.50 2.70 -4.91
N LYS A 33 -3.41 3.42 -4.60
CA LYS A 33 -3.39 4.86 -4.39
C LYS A 33 -4.11 5.67 -5.48
N ASP A 34 -3.87 5.41 -6.76
CA ASP A 34 -4.50 6.12 -7.87
C ASP A 34 -6.01 5.88 -7.91
N ILE A 35 -6.45 4.67 -7.55
CA ILE A 35 -7.87 4.34 -7.46
C ILE A 35 -8.50 5.11 -6.31
N VAL A 36 -7.86 5.12 -5.14
CA VAL A 36 -8.33 5.87 -3.97
C VAL A 36 -8.33 7.38 -4.26
N GLN A 37 -7.29 7.92 -4.90
CA GLN A 37 -7.20 9.36 -5.26
C GLN A 37 -8.27 9.77 -6.27
N LYS A 38 -8.62 8.91 -7.23
CA LYS A 38 -9.70 9.17 -8.18
C LYS A 38 -11.08 9.13 -7.55
N GLU A 39 -11.24 8.31 -6.52
CA GLU A 39 -12.51 8.18 -5.81
C GLU A 39 -12.73 9.33 -4.83
N PHE A 40 -11.67 9.73 -4.11
CA PHE A 40 -11.71 10.75 -3.06
C PHE A 40 -10.97 12.02 -3.50
N ILE A 41 -11.40 12.63 -4.60
CA ILE A 41 -10.72 13.77 -5.26
C ILE A 41 -10.57 15.00 -4.34
N GLN A 42 -11.50 15.19 -3.39
CA GLN A 42 -11.49 16.31 -2.45
C GLN A 42 -10.37 16.19 -1.40
N TYR A 43 -9.80 14.99 -1.24
CA TYR A 43 -8.78 14.69 -0.25
C TYR A 43 -7.43 14.43 -0.92
N LYS A 44 -6.37 14.65 -0.16
CA LYS A 44 -5.01 14.31 -0.58
C LYS A 44 -4.72 12.87 -0.20
N VAL A 45 -4.45 12.02 -1.19
CA VAL A 45 -4.11 10.62 -0.96
C VAL A 45 -2.60 10.42 -1.02
N ILE A 46 -2.02 9.97 0.09
CA ILE A 46 -0.59 9.74 0.26
C ILE A 46 -0.36 8.25 0.45
N GLU A 47 0.71 7.71 -0.14
CA GLU A 47 1.13 6.34 0.11
C GLU A 47 2.45 6.37 0.87
N ARG A 48 2.50 5.70 2.03
CA ARG A 48 3.68 5.64 2.90
C ARG A 48 3.80 4.24 3.48
N ASN A 49 4.95 3.60 3.34
CA ASN A 49 5.22 2.26 3.88
C ASN A 49 4.10 1.25 3.56
N GLN A 50 3.73 1.13 2.28
CA GLN A 50 2.67 0.23 1.79
C GLN A 50 1.27 0.48 2.39
N THR A 51 1.07 1.65 2.99
CA THR A 51 -0.20 2.08 3.58
C THR A 51 -0.69 3.32 2.84
N ILE A 52 -1.98 3.39 2.57
CA ILE A 52 -2.61 4.55 1.93
C ILE A 52 -3.25 5.42 3.00
N LEU A 53 -2.99 6.71 2.95
CA LEU A 53 -3.58 7.72 3.81
C LEU A 53 -4.47 8.63 2.97
N ILE A 54 -5.67 8.90 3.46
CA ILE A 54 -6.56 9.94 2.97
C ILE A 54 -6.48 11.09 3.97
N CYS A 55 -6.01 12.23 3.48
CA CYS A 55 -5.74 13.41 4.28
C CYS A 55 -6.62 14.59 3.85
N GLU A 56 -7.09 15.35 4.83
CA GLU A 56 -7.66 16.68 4.62
C GLU A 56 -6.55 17.73 4.71
N MET A 57 -6.60 18.77 3.87
CA MET A 57 -5.63 19.86 3.97
C MET A 57 -6.14 20.93 4.91
N ASN A 58 -5.39 21.20 5.98
CA ASN A 58 -5.74 22.28 6.90
C ASN A 58 -5.46 23.67 6.27
N PRO A 59 -5.94 24.78 6.87
CA PRO A 59 -5.66 26.13 6.38
C PRO A 59 -4.18 26.52 6.35
N ARG A 60 -3.30 25.76 7.02
CA ARG A 60 -1.84 25.92 7.02
C ARG A 60 -1.16 25.04 5.95
N ASN A 61 -1.95 24.38 5.11
CA ASN A 61 -1.49 23.46 4.09
C ASN A 61 -0.70 22.24 4.63
N GLU A 62 -1.00 21.82 5.87
CA GLU A 62 -0.50 20.60 6.48
C GLU A 62 -1.55 19.48 6.34
N PRO A 63 -1.16 18.26 5.94
CA PRO A 63 -2.08 17.15 5.77
C PRO A 63 -2.51 16.59 7.11
N GLU A 64 -3.80 16.67 7.42
CA GLU A 64 -4.42 16.02 8.57
C GLU A 64 -4.92 14.63 8.16
N GLU A 65 -4.40 13.59 8.78
CA GLU A 65 -4.73 12.20 8.45
C GLU A 65 -6.12 11.81 8.96
N LEU A 66 -7.06 11.52 8.06
CA LEU A 66 -8.42 11.10 8.40
C LEU A 66 -8.58 9.59 8.35
N VAL A 67 -8.21 8.98 7.22
CA VAL A 67 -8.39 7.54 7.00
C VAL A 67 -7.07 6.91 6.58
N LEU A 68 -6.72 5.80 7.24
CA LEU A 68 -5.52 5.02 6.96
C LEU A 68 -5.94 3.62 6.50
N ILE A 69 -5.54 3.22 5.31
CA ILE A 69 -5.89 1.97 4.67
C ILE A 69 -4.66 1.09 4.62
N ARG A 70 -4.71 -0.02 5.35
CA ARG A 70 -3.67 -1.06 5.37
C ARG A 70 -4.21 -2.33 4.72
N ILE A 71 -3.40 -2.94 3.87
CA ILE A 71 -3.68 -4.27 3.32
C ILE A 71 -2.77 -5.27 4.04
N ASP A 72 -3.36 -6.24 4.74
CA ASP A 72 -2.64 -7.27 5.48
C ASP A 72 -3.36 -8.62 5.32
N PRO A 73 -2.85 -9.53 4.47
CA PRO A 73 -3.47 -10.83 4.19
C PRO A 73 -3.66 -11.72 5.43
N ASN A 74 -2.91 -11.48 6.49
CA ASN A 74 -2.96 -12.28 7.72
C ASN A 74 -4.03 -11.76 8.71
N GLN A 75 -4.61 -10.59 8.44
CA GLN A 75 -5.63 -9.98 9.31
C GLN A 75 -6.99 -9.93 8.62
N LYS A 76 -8.03 -10.32 9.38
CA LYS A 76 -9.41 -10.07 8.96
C LYS A 76 -9.68 -8.55 8.94
N LYS A 77 -10.73 -8.17 8.20
CA LYS A 77 -11.15 -6.76 8.13
C LYS A 77 -11.35 -6.22 9.56
N ASN A 78 -10.64 -5.16 9.90
CA ASN A 78 -10.69 -4.52 11.21
C ASN A 78 -10.65 -2.99 11.05
N MET A 79 -11.31 -2.29 11.97
CA MET A 79 -11.31 -0.85 12.08
C MET A 79 -10.82 -0.44 13.48
N ARG A 80 -9.84 0.45 13.53
CA ARG A 80 -9.33 1.04 14.77
C ARG A 80 -9.40 2.56 14.67
N SER A 81 -10.04 3.22 15.62
CA SER A 81 -10.03 4.68 15.74
C SER A 81 -8.92 5.15 16.67
N PHE A 82 -8.32 6.30 16.34
CA PHE A 82 -7.34 6.98 17.17
C PHE A 82 -7.54 8.49 17.03
N GLY A 83 -8.21 9.10 18.00
CA GLY A 83 -8.63 10.50 17.91
C GLY A 83 -9.56 10.71 16.72
N ARG A 84 -9.20 11.66 15.84
CA ARG A 84 -9.93 11.96 14.59
C ARG A 84 -9.59 11.00 13.43
N ARG A 85 -8.51 10.21 13.56
CA ARG A 85 -8.03 9.30 12.51
C ARG A 85 -8.61 7.91 12.69
N VAL A 86 -8.97 7.26 11.59
CA VAL A 86 -9.41 5.86 11.57
C VAL A 86 -8.49 5.03 10.70
N THR A 87 -8.16 3.83 11.16
CA THR A 87 -7.37 2.84 10.44
C THR A 87 -8.24 1.65 10.07
N PHE A 88 -8.39 1.42 8.77
CA PHE A 88 -8.98 0.21 8.22
C PHE A 88 -7.88 -0.74 7.78
N THR A 89 -7.90 -1.96 8.32
CA THR A 89 -7.04 -3.05 7.87
C THR A 89 -7.90 -4.03 7.10
N TYR A 90 -7.53 -4.33 5.86
CA TYR A 90 -8.24 -5.28 5.00
C TYR A 90 -7.36 -6.49 4.66
N PRO A 91 -7.92 -7.71 4.56
CA PRO A 91 -7.18 -8.89 4.11
C PRO A 91 -6.76 -8.81 2.63
N LYS A 92 -7.46 -8.01 1.84
CA LYS A 92 -7.21 -7.78 0.42
C LYS A 92 -7.65 -6.37 0.04
N GLN A 93 -7.23 -5.89 -1.12
CA GLN A 93 -7.63 -4.59 -1.63
C GLN A 93 -9.18 -4.46 -1.66
N PRO A 94 -9.78 -3.47 -0.99
CA PRO A 94 -11.22 -3.27 -0.98
C PRO A 94 -11.72 -2.74 -2.33
N SER A 95 -13.00 -2.99 -2.63
CA SER A 95 -13.66 -2.39 -3.79
C SER A 95 -14.01 -0.92 -3.53
N ILE A 96 -14.30 -0.16 -4.58
CA ILE A 96 -14.77 1.23 -4.47
C ILE A 96 -16.05 1.34 -3.63
N ALA A 97 -16.99 0.41 -3.82
CA ALA A 97 -18.24 0.39 -3.08
C ALA A 97 -18.02 0.14 -1.57
N ASP A 98 -17.11 -0.79 -1.23
CA ASP A 98 -16.73 -1.05 0.15
C ASP A 98 -16.09 0.19 0.79
N MET A 99 -15.16 0.84 0.07
CA MET A 99 -14.50 2.06 0.54
C MET A 99 -15.50 3.19 0.78
N ARG A 100 -16.44 3.46 -0.15
CA ARG A 100 -17.49 4.47 0.05
C ARG A 100 -18.30 4.20 1.32
N LYS A 101 -18.73 2.95 1.50
CA LYS A 101 -19.53 2.57 2.66
C LYS A 101 -18.75 2.70 3.96
N ASP A 102 -17.50 2.24 3.97
CA ASP A 102 -16.67 2.21 5.18
C ASP A 102 -16.18 3.61 5.57
N PHE A 103 -15.86 4.46 4.59
CA PHE A 103 -15.22 5.76 4.83
C PHE A 103 -16.20 6.93 4.94
N ALA A 104 -17.44 6.78 4.45
CA ALA A 104 -18.48 7.83 4.53
C ALA A 104 -18.69 8.48 5.92
N PRO A 105 -18.59 7.79 7.06
CA PRO A 105 -18.73 8.45 8.35
C PRO A 105 -17.45 9.15 8.86
N TYR A 106 -16.33 9.04 8.13
CA TYR A 106 -15.01 9.54 8.55
C TYR A 106 -14.38 10.55 7.57
N LEU A 107 -14.97 10.69 6.38
CA LEU A 107 -14.61 11.65 5.34
C LEU A 107 -15.78 12.62 5.15
#